data_AF-A0A8H7W264-F1
#
_entry.id   AF-A0A8H7W264-F1
#
_cell.length_a   1.000
_cell.length_b   1.000
_cell.length_c   1.000
_cell.angle_alpha   90.00
_cell.angle_beta   90.00
_cell.angle_gamma   90.00
#
_symmetry.space_group_name_H-M   'P 1'
#
loop_
_entity.id
_entity.type
_entity.pdbx_description
1 polymer ?
#
loop_
_entity_poly.entity_id
_entity_poly.type
_entity_poly.pdbx_seq_one_letter_code
_entity_poly.pdbx_strand_id
1 'polypeptide(L)'
;MYKFVSLNILRKYNTKKIEQLSNFDVCYENSPNKPVLVHLYVIRNDPFTFKRYLTSCPEPDTNEVENTKFDLDSEAQVLSYLNEVYRPFVDPQNISYSLEKVAIKDVYLSVISKTDCINGKSEIGFASWCSKRKVEFMNVPITRKREMDSNKRFRNLYVMKTEYREQNFTVVGYARKSPGSENKENRNILLNRMVKCLKERSLCDIIFASTYSSAAEILTSRDMNEVVNIRNGLNDVDGNTQDMISYIGSSEKDICLVAIDFSGLSTNISDLTALSKTQFEKN
;
A
#
# COMPACT_ATOMS: atom_id res chain seq x y z
N MET A 1 -37.71 1.17 0.71
CA MET A 1 -38.38 1.56 1.97
C MET A 1 -37.59 0.97 3.13
N TYR A 2 -36.78 1.83 3.75
CA TYR A 2 -35.99 1.76 5.00
C TYR A 2 -35.58 0.42 5.64
N LYS A 3 -34.25 0.23 5.73
CA LYS A 3 -33.53 0.12 7.02
C LYS A 3 -32.06 0.54 6.88
N PHE A 4 -31.83 1.72 6.31
CA PHE A 4 -30.61 2.52 6.54
C PHE A 4 -30.85 3.37 7.81
N VAL A 5 -31.07 2.71 8.93
CA VAL A 5 -31.23 3.37 10.24
C VAL A 5 -30.57 2.45 11.27
N SER A 6 -29.60 3.00 12.00
CA SER A 6 -28.99 2.48 13.24
C SER A 6 -27.67 1.72 13.21
N LEU A 7 -26.60 2.33 12.70
CA LEU A 7 -25.26 2.14 13.30
C LEU A 7 -24.68 3.46 13.82
N ASN A 8 -24.91 4.57 13.11
CA ASN A 8 -24.65 5.91 13.62
C ASN A 8 -25.56 6.30 14.81
N ILE A 9 -26.76 5.70 14.96
CA ILE A 9 -27.65 5.97 16.11
C ILE A 9 -27.17 5.25 17.38
N LEU A 10 -26.60 4.03 17.28
CA LEU A 10 -26.15 3.28 18.46
C LEU A 10 -24.89 3.88 19.08
N ARG A 11 -23.97 4.41 18.24
CA ARG A 11 -22.80 5.17 18.71
C ARG A 11 -23.23 6.53 19.29
N LYS A 12 -24.15 7.25 18.63
CA LYS A 12 -24.64 8.57 19.10
C LYS A 12 -25.49 8.52 20.37
N TYR A 13 -26.20 7.41 20.64
CA TYR A 13 -26.99 7.24 21.87
C TYR A 13 -26.17 6.77 23.09
N ASN A 14 -24.96 6.24 22.91
CA ASN A 14 -24.16 5.67 24.01
C ASN A 14 -22.74 6.25 24.17
N THR A 15 -22.27 7.17 23.31
CA THR A 15 -20.93 7.80 23.45
C THR A 15 -20.73 8.42 24.83
N LYS A 16 -21.74 9.10 25.38
CA LYS A 16 -21.64 9.74 26.70
C LYS A 16 -21.42 8.77 27.87
N LYS A 17 -21.82 7.49 27.74
CA LYS A 17 -21.58 6.45 28.77
C LYS A 17 -20.33 5.60 28.48
N ILE A 18 -19.93 5.48 27.21
CA ILE A 18 -18.75 4.71 26.81
C ILE A 18 -17.47 5.54 26.97
N GLU A 19 -17.52 6.86 26.77
CA GLU A 19 -16.38 7.76 27.05
C GLU A 19 -16.03 7.81 28.55
N GLN A 20 -16.98 7.50 29.44
CA GLN A 20 -16.73 7.32 30.88
C GLN A 20 -15.97 6.01 31.20
N LEU A 21 -15.97 5.05 30.28
CA LEU A 21 -15.24 3.80 30.37
C LEU A 21 -13.99 3.92 29.49
N SER A 22 -12.98 4.68 29.97
CA SER A 22 -11.74 5.01 29.25
C SER A 22 -10.96 3.80 28.68
N ASN A 23 -11.34 2.58 29.08
CA ASN A 23 -10.61 1.35 28.82
C ASN A 23 -11.32 0.41 27.82
N PHE A 24 -12.50 0.78 27.30
CA PHE A 24 -13.28 -0.06 26.39
C PHE A 24 -13.57 0.67 25.07
N ASP A 25 -13.61 -0.08 23.97
CA ASP A 25 -13.99 0.45 22.66
C ASP A 25 -14.89 -0.53 21.91
N VAL A 26 -15.66 0.01 20.96
CA VAL A 26 -16.58 -0.75 20.13
C VAL A 26 -15.86 -1.20 18.87
N CYS A 27 -15.76 -2.51 18.69
CA CYS A 27 -15.13 -3.15 17.53
C CYS A 27 -16.07 -4.22 16.94
N TYR A 28 -15.63 -4.90 15.88
CA TYR A 28 -16.32 -6.04 15.29
C TYR A 28 -15.32 -7.12 14.92
N GLU A 29 -15.78 -8.37 14.90
CA GLU A 29 -14.91 -9.51 14.64
C GLU A 29 -14.97 -9.89 13.16
N ASN A 30 -16.02 -10.62 12.77
CA ASN A 30 -16.24 -11.11 11.41
C ASN A 30 -17.26 -10.28 10.61
N SER A 31 -18.10 -9.48 11.27
CA SER A 31 -19.15 -8.71 10.61
C SER A 31 -19.33 -7.31 11.20
N PRO A 32 -19.19 -6.24 10.38
CA PRO A 32 -19.33 -4.87 10.85
C PRO A 32 -20.76 -4.50 11.29
N ASN A 33 -21.75 -5.36 11.08
CA ASN A 33 -23.12 -5.14 11.55
C ASN A 33 -23.39 -5.77 12.92
N LYS A 34 -22.39 -6.40 13.54
CA LYS A 34 -22.46 -7.02 14.88
C LYS A 34 -21.40 -6.41 15.79
N PRO A 35 -21.64 -5.20 16.35
CA PRO A 35 -20.67 -4.53 17.20
C PRO A 35 -20.52 -5.28 18.53
N VAL A 36 -19.27 -5.36 19.01
CA VAL A 36 -18.87 -5.95 20.30
C VAL A 36 -18.09 -4.90 21.08
N LEU A 37 -18.38 -4.77 22.37
CA LEU A 37 -17.61 -3.90 23.27
C LEU A 37 -16.45 -4.70 23.85
N VAL A 38 -15.21 -4.29 23.59
CA VAL A 38 -14.01 -5.03 24.00
C VAL A 38 -13.03 -4.08 24.68
N HIS A 39 -12.30 -4.58 25.67
CA HIS A 39 -11.28 -3.81 26.37
C HIS A 39 -10.12 -3.46 25.43
N LEU A 40 -9.62 -2.23 25.50
CA LEU A 40 -8.56 -1.72 24.60
C LEU A 40 -7.31 -2.60 24.59
N TYR A 41 -6.95 -3.17 25.74
CA TYR A 41 -5.82 -4.11 25.84
C TYR A 41 -6.00 -5.37 24.98
N VAL A 42 -7.22 -5.92 24.94
CA VAL A 42 -7.53 -7.11 24.13
C VAL A 42 -7.52 -6.76 22.64
N ILE A 43 -8.08 -5.60 22.27
CA ILE A 43 -8.06 -5.11 20.89
C ILE A 43 -6.62 -4.86 20.41
N ARG A 44 -5.76 -4.30 21.28
CA ARG A 44 -4.35 -4.03 20.96
C ARG A 44 -3.50 -5.29 20.84
N ASN A 45 -3.80 -6.32 21.64
CA ASN A 45 -3.07 -7.58 21.61
C ASN A 45 -3.54 -8.52 20.50
N ASP A 46 -4.80 -8.41 20.06
CA ASP A 46 -5.32 -9.17 18.93
C ASP A 46 -6.10 -8.27 17.95
N PRO A 47 -5.39 -7.44 17.17
CA PRO A 47 -5.99 -6.52 16.22
C PRO A 47 -6.55 -7.22 14.97
N PHE A 48 -6.21 -8.49 14.75
CA PHE A 48 -6.68 -9.26 13.60
C PHE A 48 -8.07 -9.84 13.84
N THR A 49 -8.34 -10.26 15.08
CA THR A 49 -9.66 -10.70 15.52
C THR A 49 -10.59 -9.50 15.73
N PHE A 50 -10.13 -8.41 16.35
CA PHE A 50 -11.00 -7.27 16.71
C PHE A 50 -10.74 -6.01 15.87
N LYS A 51 -11.61 -5.72 14.91
CA LYS A 51 -11.52 -4.59 13.98
C LYS A 51 -12.31 -3.38 14.49
N ARG A 52 -11.66 -2.22 14.61
CA ARG A 52 -12.30 -0.99 15.11
C ARG A 52 -13.10 -0.29 14.01
N TYR A 53 -14.20 0.37 14.39
CA TYR A 53 -14.96 1.23 13.47
C TYR A 53 -14.29 2.59 13.32
N LEU A 54 -13.90 2.96 12.10
CA LEU A 54 -13.34 4.27 11.76
C LEU A 54 -14.32 5.38 12.14
N THR A 55 -13.82 6.44 12.79
CA THR A 55 -14.67 7.48 13.43
C THR A 55 -14.97 8.66 12.51
N SER A 56 -14.26 8.81 11.39
CA SER A 56 -14.58 9.78 10.34
C SER A 56 -13.89 9.40 9.02
N CYS A 57 -14.61 9.55 7.90
CA CYS A 57 -13.95 9.73 6.61
C CYS A 57 -13.34 11.14 6.61
N PRO A 58 -12.10 11.35 6.12
CA PRO A 58 -11.65 12.70 5.81
C PRO A 58 -12.57 13.24 4.70
N GLU A 59 -13.20 14.39 4.92
CA GLU A 59 -13.80 15.12 3.80
C GLU A 59 -12.66 15.69 2.94
N PRO A 60 -12.77 15.64 1.60
CA PRO A 60 -11.77 16.26 0.75
C PRO A 60 -11.87 17.77 0.89
N ASP A 61 -10.79 18.39 1.38
CA ASP A 61 -10.62 19.84 1.29
C ASP A 61 -10.56 20.25 -0.18
N THR A 62 -11.70 20.70 -0.69
CA THR A 62 -11.78 21.48 -1.92
C THR A 62 -11.13 22.82 -1.64
N ASN A 63 -9.87 22.99 -2.01
CA ASN A 63 -9.28 24.18 -2.61
C ASN A 63 -7.75 24.02 -2.66
N GLU A 64 -7.24 23.51 -3.77
CA GLU A 64 -6.02 24.02 -4.42
C GLU A 64 -5.88 23.33 -5.78
N VAL A 65 -6.23 24.08 -6.83
CA VAL A 65 -6.02 23.69 -8.22
C VAL A 65 -4.56 24.01 -8.54
N GLU A 66 -3.67 23.04 -8.37
CA GLU A 66 -2.32 23.12 -8.89
C GLU A 66 -2.00 21.89 -9.76
N ASN A 67 -2.02 22.14 -11.07
CA ASN A 67 -1.38 21.36 -12.14
C ASN A 67 -1.26 19.85 -11.92
N THR A 68 -2.34 19.12 -12.23
CA THR A 68 -2.30 17.67 -12.42
C THR A 68 -1.40 17.35 -13.61
N LYS A 69 -0.15 16.99 -13.34
CA LYS A 69 0.73 16.30 -14.27
C LYS A 69 0.03 14.98 -14.62
N PHE A 70 -0.34 14.78 -15.88
CA PHE A 70 -0.87 13.49 -16.33
C PHE A 70 0.25 12.44 -16.23
N ASP A 71 0.04 11.39 -15.44
CA ASP A 71 1.09 10.40 -15.12
C ASP A 71 1.35 9.38 -16.25
N LEU A 72 0.49 9.31 -17.27
CA LEU A 72 0.56 8.30 -18.34
C LEU A 72 0.50 8.95 -19.72
N ASP A 73 1.68 9.19 -20.32
CA ASP A 73 1.85 9.87 -21.60
C ASP A 73 1.73 8.93 -22.82
N SER A 74 1.87 7.62 -22.61
CA SER A 74 1.89 6.62 -23.69
C SER A 74 0.90 5.47 -23.48
N GLU A 75 0.42 4.91 -24.60
CA GLU A 75 -0.44 3.73 -24.56
C GLU A 75 0.22 2.53 -23.88
N ALA A 76 1.55 2.40 -23.94
CA ALA A 76 2.30 1.33 -23.28
C ALA A 76 2.26 1.45 -21.76
N GLN A 77 2.37 2.67 -21.23
CA GLN A 77 2.24 2.94 -19.80
C GLN A 77 0.81 2.64 -19.31
N VAL A 78 -0.21 2.98 -20.10
CA VAL A 78 -1.59 2.64 -19.76
C VAL A 78 -1.81 1.12 -19.71
N LEU A 79 -1.18 0.36 -20.62
CA LEU A 79 -1.23 -1.10 -20.59
C LEU A 79 -0.54 -1.67 -19.33
N SER A 80 0.63 -1.14 -18.98
CA SER A 80 1.35 -1.53 -17.76
C SER A 80 0.49 -1.27 -16.52
N TYR A 81 -0.04 -0.05 -16.41
CA TYR A 81 -0.93 0.36 -15.32
C TYR A 81 -2.14 -0.59 -15.21
N LEU A 82 -2.83 -0.86 -16.32
CA LEU A 82 -4.01 -1.73 -16.31
C LEU A 82 -3.71 -3.15 -15.83
N ASN A 83 -2.62 -3.75 -16.31
CA ASN A 83 -2.25 -5.12 -15.93
C ASN A 83 -1.76 -5.20 -14.48
N GLU A 84 -1.15 -4.13 -13.99
CA GLU A 84 -0.69 -4.04 -12.61
C GLU A 84 -1.87 -3.86 -11.65
N VAL A 85 -2.74 -2.92 -11.96
CA VAL A 85 -3.83 -2.47 -11.09
C VAL A 85 -4.99 -3.48 -11.07
N TYR A 86 -5.23 -4.18 -12.19
CA TYR A 86 -6.34 -5.12 -12.37
C TYR A 86 -5.83 -6.52 -12.76
N ARG A 87 -5.61 -7.37 -11.76
CA ARG A 87 -5.00 -8.70 -11.92
C ARG A 87 -6.06 -9.82 -12.06
N PRO A 88 -5.91 -10.75 -13.02
CA PRO A 88 -6.99 -11.67 -13.38
C PRO A 88 -7.09 -13.00 -12.62
N PHE A 89 -5.99 -13.56 -12.10
CA PHE A 89 -6.02 -14.95 -11.59
C PHE A 89 -5.05 -15.27 -10.44
N VAL A 90 -3.97 -14.51 -10.27
CA VAL A 90 -2.96 -14.79 -9.26
C VAL A 90 -3.31 -13.95 -8.03
N ASP A 91 -3.65 -14.61 -6.91
CA ASP A 91 -3.57 -13.96 -5.61
C ASP A 91 -2.12 -13.50 -5.45
N PRO A 92 -1.85 -12.19 -5.45
CA PRO A 92 -0.48 -11.70 -5.38
C PRO A 92 0.17 -12.02 -4.02
N GLN A 93 -0.55 -12.66 -3.08
CA GLN A 93 -0.16 -12.85 -1.68
C GLN A 93 0.27 -11.53 -1.04
N ASN A 94 -0.27 -10.44 -1.57
CA ASN A 94 0.13 -9.08 -1.27
C ASN A 94 -1.07 -8.35 -0.70
N ILE A 95 -0.88 -7.79 0.50
CA ILE A 95 -1.88 -7.06 1.30
C ILE A 95 -2.44 -5.85 0.51
N SER A 96 -1.70 -5.39 -0.50
CA SER A 96 -2.06 -4.26 -1.37
C SER A 96 -3.22 -4.53 -2.32
N TYR A 97 -3.70 -5.77 -2.47
CA TYR A 97 -4.79 -6.12 -3.39
C TYR A 97 -6.02 -6.67 -2.66
N SER A 98 -7.21 -6.28 -3.12
CA SER A 98 -8.51 -6.80 -2.69
C SER A 98 -9.23 -7.48 -3.85
N LEU A 99 -9.91 -8.60 -3.59
CA LEU A 99 -10.75 -9.25 -4.58
C LEU A 99 -12.07 -8.49 -4.73
N GLU A 100 -12.29 -7.88 -5.89
CA GLU A 100 -13.42 -7.00 -6.15
C GLU A 100 -14.16 -7.33 -7.44
N LYS A 101 -15.43 -6.93 -7.49
CA LYS A 101 -16.30 -7.03 -8.68
C LYS A 101 -16.18 -5.75 -9.48
N VAL A 102 -15.46 -5.81 -10.58
CA VAL A 102 -15.13 -4.63 -11.39
C VAL A 102 -15.93 -4.63 -12.69
N ALA A 103 -16.64 -3.53 -12.97
CA ALA A 103 -17.22 -3.29 -14.28
C ALA A 103 -16.23 -2.55 -15.18
N ILE A 104 -16.37 -2.72 -16.49
CA ILE A 104 -15.48 -2.05 -17.46
C ILE A 104 -15.60 -0.52 -17.37
N LYS A 105 -16.79 -0.02 -17.02
CA LYS A 105 -17.05 1.39 -16.74
C LYS A 105 -16.15 1.94 -15.64
N ASP A 106 -15.97 1.19 -14.55
CA ASP A 106 -15.18 1.64 -13.40
C ASP A 106 -13.68 1.71 -13.77
N VAL A 107 -13.20 0.72 -14.53
CA VAL A 107 -11.84 0.73 -15.10
C VAL A 107 -11.63 1.91 -16.03
N TYR A 108 -12.60 2.18 -16.91
CA TYR A 108 -12.54 3.29 -17.85
C TYR A 108 -12.45 4.64 -17.13
N LEU A 109 -13.29 4.87 -16.11
CA LEU A 109 -13.27 6.09 -15.30
C LEU A 109 -11.94 6.26 -14.55
N SER A 110 -11.34 5.16 -14.06
CA SER A 110 -10.04 5.18 -13.38
C SER A 110 -8.86 5.50 -14.30
N VAL A 111 -8.95 5.19 -15.60
CA VAL A 111 -7.88 5.44 -16.57
C VAL A 111 -8.00 6.82 -17.19
N ILE A 112 -9.21 7.26 -17.55
CA ILE A 112 -9.42 8.54 -18.24
C ILE A 112 -9.04 9.74 -17.37
N SER A 113 -9.10 9.60 -16.05
CA SER A 113 -8.62 10.63 -15.12
C SER A 113 -7.10 10.75 -15.08
N LYS A 114 -6.34 9.78 -15.62
CA LYS A 114 -4.89 9.67 -15.52
C LYS A 114 -4.15 9.81 -16.86
N THR A 115 -4.87 9.85 -17.99
CA THR A 115 -4.24 9.90 -19.31
C THR A 115 -5.08 10.62 -20.36
N ASP A 116 -4.40 11.40 -21.19
CA ASP A 116 -5.01 11.98 -22.39
C ASP A 116 -5.00 11.06 -23.61
N CYS A 117 -4.20 9.99 -23.63
CA CYS A 117 -4.05 9.15 -24.83
C CYS A 117 -5.32 8.32 -25.17
N ILE A 118 -6.24 8.21 -24.22
CA ILE A 118 -7.55 7.55 -24.36
C ILE A 118 -8.70 8.57 -24.35
N ASN A 119 -8.40 9.84 -24.08
CA ASN A 119 -9.37 10.93 -24.00
C ASN A 119 -10.05 11.10 -25.37
N GLY A 120 -11.37 10.92 -25.41
CA GLY A 120 -12.17 10.85 -26.64
C GLY A 120 -12.66 9.45 -27.06
N LYS A 121 -12.22 8.37 -26.42
CA LYS A 121 -12.84 7.03 -26.60
C LYS A 121 -14.02 6.88 -25.65
N SER A 122 -15.16 6.38 -26.14
CA SER A 122 -16.29 5.99 -25.27
C SER A 122 -15.97 4.73 -24.46
N GLU A 123 -16.75 4.41 -23.42
CA GLU A 123 -16.62 3.17 -22.64
C GLU A 123 -16.55 1.92 -23.55
N ILE A 124 -17.36 1.90 -24.60
CA ILE A 124 -17.40 0.81 -25.60
C ILE A 124 -16.11 0.79 -26.43
N GLY A 125 -15.62 1.97 -26.84
CA GLY A 125 -14.36 2.11 -27.55
C GLY A 125 -13.16 1.65 -26.70
N PHE A 126 -13.16 1.98 -25.41
CA PHE A 126 -12.17 1.52 -24.45
C PHE A 126 -12.19 -0.01 -24.29
N ALA A 127 -13.37 -0.62 -24.12
CA ALA A 127 -13.49 -2.08 -24.02
C ALA A 127 -12.95 -2.80 -25.27
N SER A 128 -13.23 -2.26 -26.46
CA SER A 128 -12.69 -2.76 -27.73
C SER A 128 -11.17 -2.60 -27.80
N TRP A 129 -10.64 -1.45 -27.37
CA TRP A 129 -9.20 -1.19 -27.28
C TRP A 129 -8.49 -2.17 -26.35
N CYS A 130 -9.01 -2.41 -25.14
CA CYS A 130 -8.46 -3.39 -24.18
C CYS A 130 -8.45 -4.81 -24.78
N SER A 131 -9.49 -5.18 -25.53
CA SER A 131 -9.58 -6.48 -26.20
C SER A 131 -8.51 -6.60 -27.29
N LYS A 132 -8.35 -5.57 -28.13
CA LYS A 132 -7.36 -5.54 -29.22
C LYS A 132 -5.93 -5.63 -28.70
N ARG A 133 -5.65 -4.98 -27.57
CA ARG A 133 -4.33 -4.97 -26.92
C ARG A 133 -4.09 -6.14 -25.97
N LYS A 134 -5.05 -7.07 -25.86
CA LYS A 134 -4.96 -8.28 -25.02
C LYS A 134 -4.62 -7.98 -23.56
N VAL A 135 -5.28 -6.96 -22.99
CA VAL A 135 -5.12 -6.62 -21.57
C VAL A 135 -5.51 -7.82 -20.69
N GLU A 136 -4.72 -8.12 -19.66
CA GLU A 136 -4.79 -9.37 -18.92
C GLU A 136 -6.15 -9.63 -18.29
N PHE A 137 -6.78 -8.59 -17.72
CA PHE A 137 -8.10 -8.72 -17.09
C PHE A 137 -9.22 -9.09 -18.07
N MET A 138 -9.03 -8.89 -19.37
CA MET A 138 -10.03 -9.26 -20.39
C MET A 138 -10.16 -10.77 -20.57
N ASN A 139 -9.14 -11.53 -20.16
CA ASN A 139 -9.15 -13.00 -20.17
C ASN A 139 -10.06 -13.59 -19.08
N VAL A 140 -10.48 -12.79 -18.09
CA VAL A 140 -11.38 -13.24 -17.01
C VAL A 140 -12.82 -13.33 -17.52
N PRO A 141 -13.53 -14.45 -17.25
CA PRO A 141 -14.92 -14.61 -17.67
C PRO A 141 -15.82 -13.55 -17.03
N ILE A 142 -16.75 -13.02 -17.83
CA ILE A 142 -17.72 -12.05 -17.37
C ILE A 142 -18.79 -12.77 -16.55
N THR A 143 -18.99 -12.31 -15.31
CA THR A 143 -20.15 -12.68 -14.51
C THR A 143 -21.29 -11.70 -14.78
N ARG A 144 -22.49 -12.24 -14.98
CA ARG A 144 -23.72 -11.46 -15.21
C ARG A 144 -24.61 -11.58 -13.97
N LYS A 145 -25.00 -10.45 -13.37
CA LYS A 145 -26.04 -10.40 -12.34
C LYS A 145 -27.17 -9.51 -12.85
N ARG A 146 -28.40 -10.01 -12.79
CA ARG A 146 -29.60 -9.20 -13.02
C ARG A 146 -29.96 -8.53 -11.70
N GLU A 147 -29.80 -7.22 -11.63
CA GLU A 147 -30.50 -6.39 -10.65
C GLU A 147 -31.62 -5.64 -11.39
N MET A 148 -32.68 -5.29 -10.66
CA MET A 148 -34.02 -4.95 -11.17
C MET A 148 -34.12 -3.86 -12.25
N ASP A 149 -33.03 -3.22 -12.67
CA ASP A 149 -33.08 -2.20 -13.72
C ASP A 149 -31.81 -2.08 -14.60
N SER A 150 -30.83 -2.99 -14.48
CA SER A 150 -29.68 -2.99 -15.41
C SER A 150 -28.95 -4.33 -15.51
N ASN A 151 -28.61 -4.73 -16.74
CA ASN A 151 -27.73 -5.86 -17.01
C ASN A 151 -26.27 -5.45 -16.75
N LYS A 152 -25.85 -5.45 -15.48
CA LYS A 152 -24.46 -5.17 -15.12
C LYS A 152 -23.57 -6.39 -15.37
N ARG A 153 -22.52 -6.19 -16.16
CA ARG A 153 -21.48 -7.17 -16.47
C ARG A 153 -20.23 -6.81 -15.66
N PHE A 154 -19.74 -7.75 -14.86
CA PHE A 154 -18.56 -7.54 -14.03
C PHE A 154 -17.59 -8.71 -14.14
N ARG A 155 -16.34 -8.46 -13.75
CA ARG A 155 -15.29 -9.46 -13.60
C ARG A 155 -14.84 -9.46 -12.14
N ASN A 156 -14.54 -10.64 -11.61
CA ASN A 156 -13.89 -10.72 -10.30
C ASN A 156 -12.39 -10.58 -10.55
N LEU A 157 -11.80 -9.50 -10.05
CA LEU A 157 -10.39 -9.16 -10.26
C LEU A 157 -9.74 -8.84 -8.92
N TYR A 158 -8.44 -9.10 -8.81
CA TYR A 158 -7.63 -8.54 -7.74
C TYR A 158 -7.30 -7.10 -8.10
N VAL A 159 -7.83 -6.18 -7.31
CA VAL A 159 -7.81 -4.74 -7.49
C VAL A 159 -6.86 -4.19 -6.44
N MET A 160 -5.78 -3.53 -6.86
CA MET A 160 -4.92 -2.79 -5.92
C MET A 160 -5.79 -1.81 -5.10
N LYS A 161 -5.61 -1.69 -3.78
CA LYS A 161 -6.44 -0.77 -2.98
C LYS A 161 -6.16 0.67 -3.37
N THR A 162 -7.19 1.53 -3.30
CA THR A 162 -7.12 2.95 -3.66
C THR A 162 -6.01 3.70 -2.91
N GLU A 163 -5.77 3.33 -1.65
CA GLU A 163 -4.67 3.82 -0.82
C GLU A 163 -3.32 3.71 -1.54
N TYR A 164 -3.07 2.63 -2.29
CA TYR A 164 -1.83 2.46 -3.06
C TYR A 164 -1.89 3.03 -4.48
N ARG A 165 -3.07 3.43 -4.97
CA ARG A 165 -3.30 3.92 -6.35
C ARG A 165 -3.34 5.43 -6.49
N GLU A 166 -3.70 6.12 -5.40
CA GLU A 166 -4.00 7.55 -5.38
C GLU A 166 -3.09 8.34 -4.44
N GLN A 167 -2.41 7.68 -3.50
CA GLN A 167 -1.45 8.36 -2.67
C GLN A 167 -0.19 8.68 -3.49
N ASN A 168 0.30 9.90 -3.33
CA ASN A 168 1.59 10.38 -3.84
C ASN A 168 2.71 9.92 -2.88
N PHE A 169 2.68 8.66 -2.48
CA PHE A 169 3.63 8.09 -1.54
C PHE A 169 4.82 7.51 -2.29
N THR A 170 6.00 7.61 -1.69
CA THR A 170 7.19 6.98 -2.24
C THR A 170 7.37 5.61 -1.60
N VAL A 171 7.52 4.58 -2.43
CA VAL A 171 7.83 3.23 -1.99
C VAL A 171 9.33 3.12 -1.76
N VAL A 172 9.73 3.11 -0.49
CA VAL A 172 11.13 3.02 -0.09
C VAL A 172 11.44 1.56 0.24
N GLY A 173 12.34 0.95 -0.52
CA GLY A 173 12.87 -0.38 -0.25
C GLY A 173 14.05 -0.32 0.71
N TYR A 174 14.10 -1.23 1.68
CA TYR A 174 15.27 -1.41 2.54
C TYR A 174 15.74 -2.87 2.55
N ALA A 175 17.04 -3.06 2.35
CA ALA A 175 17.69 -4.36 2.45
C ALA A 175 18.89 -4.29 3.39
N ARG A 176 19.14 -5.34 4.17
CA ARG A 176 20.35 -5.41 5.00
C ARG A 176 20.95 -6.81 5.03
N LYS A 177 22.23 -6.89 5.41
CA LYS A 177 22.90 -8.15 5.75
C LYS A 177 23.57 -8.08 7.12
N SER A 178 23.29 -9.10 7.93
CA SER A 178 23.98 -9.31 9.20
C SER A 178 25.45 -9.69 9.00
N PRO A 179 26.32 -9.35 9.98
CA PRO A 179 27.65 -9.92 10.08
C PRO A 179 27.60 -11.46 10.04
N GLY A 180 28.47 -12.06 9.23
CA GLY A 180 28.54 -13.50 9.06
C GLY A 180 29.89 -13.93 8.51
N SER A 181 30.11 -15.24 8.40
CA SER A 181 31.36 -15.82 7.93
C SER A 181 31.60 -15.65 6.42
N GLU A 182 30.63 -15.13 5.68
CA GLU A 182 30.77 -14.89 4.24
C GLU A 182 31.74 -13.72 3.94
N ASN A 183 32.44 -13.84 2.81
CA ASN A 183 33.31 -12.79 2.31
C ASN A 183 32.49 -11.60 1.75
N LYS A 184 33.17 -10.46 1.54
CA LYS A 184 32.54 -9.21 1.09
C LYS A 184 31.81 -9.36 -0.26
N GLU A 185 32.41 -10.07 -1.21
CA GLU A 185 31.85 -10.26 -2.56
C GLU A 185 30.55 -11.09 -2.53
N ASN A 186 30.53 -12.22 -1.83
CA ASN A 186 29.32 -13.03 -1.70
C ASN A 186 28.23 -12.28 -0.95
N ARG A 187 28.59 -11.47 0.05
CA ARG A 187 27.63 -10.61 0.75
C ARG A 187 26.97 -9.61 -0.20
N ASN A 188 27.75 -8.95 -1.05
CA ASN A 188 27.24 -8.04 -2.06
C ASN A 188 26.35 -8.74 -3.10
N ILE A 189 26.71 -9.95 -3.54
CA ILE A 189 25.88 -10.75 -4.44
C ILE A 189 24.50 -11.05 -3.83
N LEU A 190 24.47 -11.44 -2.55
CA LEU A 190 23.23 -11.71 -1.83
C LEU A 190 22.39 -10.44 -1.66
N LEU A 191 23.02 -9.33 -1.29
CA LEU A 191 22.33 -8.06 -1.12
C LEU A 191 21.79 -7.52 -2.46
N ASN A 192 22.53 -7.67 -3.55
CA ASN A 192 22.05 -7.34 -4.90
C ASN A 192 20.84 -8.19 -5.32
N ARG A 193 20.76 -9.45 -4.91
CA ARG A 193 19.54 -10.26 -5.14
C ARG A 193 18.35 -9.71 -4.36
N MET A 194 18.56 -9.27 -3.12
CA MET A 194 17.53 -8.61 -2.32
C MET A 194 17.08 -7.30 -2.97
N VAL A 195 18.01 -6.45 -3.40
CA VAL A 195 17.73 -5.20 -4.13
C VAL A 195 16.95 -5.47 -5.42
N LYS A 196 17.36 -6.47 -6.20
CA LYS A 196 16.64 -6.90 -7.39
C LYS A 196 15.20 -7.32 -7.07
N CYS A 197 14.98 -8.05 -5.97
CA CYS A 197 13.62 -8.39 -5.52
C CYS A 197 12.82 -7.16 -5.09
N LEU A 198 13.43 -6.19 -4.40
CA LEU A 198 12.77 -4.94 -4.04
C LEU A 198 12.37 -4.15 -5.29
N LYS A 199 13.24 -4.07 -6.29
CA LYS A 199 12.99 -3.36 -7.55
C LYS A 199 11.96 -4.06 -8.44
N GLU A 200 12.13 -5.35 -8.73
CA GLU A 200 11.32 -6.05 -9.73
C GLU A 200 9.99 -6.59 -9.17
N ARG A 201 9.98 -7.04 -7.90
CA ARG A 201 8.80 -7.66 -7.29
C ARG A 201 8.03 -6.68 -6.40
N SER A 202 8.74 -5.81 -5.70
CA SER A 202 8.12 -4.86 -4.74
C SER A 202 7.98 -3.45 -5.31
N LEU A 203 8.50 -3.21 -6.52
CA LEU A 203 8.38 -1.97 -7.27
C LEU A 203 8.79 -0.74 -6.46
N CYS A 204 9.86 -0.88 -5.67
CA CYS A 204 10.38 0.24 -4.88
C CYS A 204 10.93 1.34 -5.78
N ASP A 205 10.55 2.59 -5.51
CA ASP A 205 11.02 3.78 -6.23
C ASP A 205 12.47 4.11 -5.87
N ILE A 206 12.80 3.94 -4.59
CA ILE A 206 14.11 4.25 -4.01
C ILE A 206 14.49 3.08 -3.11
N ILE A 207 15.75 2.64 -3.18
CA ILE A 207 16.24 1.47 -2.44
C ILE A 207 17.47 1.84 -1.63
N PHE A 208 17.38 1.65 -0.31
CA PHE A 208 18.52 1.79 0.60
C PHE A 208 19.01 0.42 1.06
N ALA A 209 20.32 0.29 1.29
CA ALA A 209 20.87 -0.97 1.73
C ALA A 209 22.01 -0.81 2.75
N SER A 210 22.05 -1.72 3.72
CA SER A 210 23.16 -1.84 4.67
C SER A 210 23.90 -3.16 4.47
N THR A 211 25.20 -3.07 4.18
CA THR A 211 26.00 -4.26 3.89
C THR A 211 26.40 -5.02 5.15
N TYR A 212 26.43 -4.37 6.31
CA TYR A 212 27.00 -4.96 7.52
C TYR A 212 26.32 -4.38 8.78
N SER A 213 25.12 -4.85 9.08
CA SER A 213 24.38 -4.41 10.27
C SER A 213 23.60 -5.54 10.92
N SER A 214 23.65 -5.62 12.25
CA SER A 214 22.90 -6.65 12.98
C SER A 214 21.41 -6.32 12.99
N ALA A 215 20.56 -7.35 13.01
CA ALA A 215 19.11 -7.19 13.07
C ALA A 215 18.65 -6.50 14.36
N ALA A 216 19.36 -6.77 15.46
CA ALA A 216 19.05 -6.25 16.78
C ALA A 216 19.68 -4.87 17.05
N GLU A 217 20.59 -4.45 16.17
CA GLU A 217 21.26 -3.15 16.27
C GLU A 217 20.29 -2.02 15.96
N ILE A 218 20.43 -0.91 16.69
CA ILE A 218 19.60 0.29 16.60
C ILE A 218 19.77 0.91 15.21
N LEU A 219 18.67 1.21 14.52
CA LEU A 219 18.67 1.77 13.16
C LEU A 219 19.52 3.04 13.04
N THR A 220 19.44 3.93 14.04
CA THR A 220 20.19 5.19 14.06
C THR A 220 21.70 5.02 14.21
N SER A 221 22.18 3.88 14.73
CA SER A 221 23.62 3.61 14.85
C SER A 221 24.21 2.88 13.65
N ARG A 222 23.36 2.32 12.76
CA ARG A 222 23.83 1.55 11.59
C ARG A 222 24.54 2.45 10.60
N ASP A 223 25.62 1.97 10.01
CA ASP A 223 26.37 2.66 8.96
C ASP A 223 26.94 4.05 9.36
N MET A 224 26.92 4.44 10.65
CA MET A 224 27.44 5.73 11.16
C MET A 224 28.95 5.90 10.97
N ASN A 225 29.69 4.79 10.99
CA ASN A 225 31.15 4.77 10.86
C ASN A 225 31.62 4.51 9.41
N GLU A 226 30.70 4.21 8.48
CA GLU A 226 31.06 3.99 7.09
C GLU A 226 31.19 5.32 6.34
N VAL A 227 32.38 5.90 6.45
CA VAL A 227 32.82 6.95 5.52
C VAL A 227 33.02 6.29 4.14
N VAL A 228 31.99 6.36 3.30
CA VAL A 228 32.09 6.34 1.83
C VAL A 228 32.40 4.96 1.19
N ASN A 229 31.33 4.31 0.71
CA ASN A 229 31.16 3.64 -0.60
C ASN A 229 30.36 2.32 -0.51
N ILE A 230 29.10 2.41 -0.15
CA ILE A 230 28.12 1.31 -0.36
C ILE A 230 27.95 1.00 -1.86
N ARG A 231 28.31 1.98 -2.70
CA ARG A 231 28.43 1.84 -4.16
C ARG A 231 29.56 0.91 -4.61
N ASN A 232 30.46 0.46 -3.72
CA ASN A 232 31.49 -0.51 -4.09
C ASN A 232 30.90 -1.94 -4.12
N GLY A 233 30.13 -2.22 -5.17
CA GLY A 233 29.64 -3.56 -5.52
C GLY A 233 28.14 -3.79 -5.40
N LEU A 234 27.36 -2.76 -5.03
CA LEU A 234 25.89 -2.81 -5.08
C LEU A 234 25.36 -2.01 -6.28
N ASN A 235 24.42 -2.61 -6.99
CA ASN A 235 23.75 -2.01 -8.13
C ASN A 235 22.37 -1.52 -7.70
N ASP A 236 21.89 -0.42 -8.26
CA ASP A 236 20.53 0.10 -8.03
C ASP A 236 20.19 0.37 -6.55
N VAL A 237 21.18 0.89 -5.79
CA VAL A 237 21.02 1.33 -4.40
C VAL A 237 21.28 2.83 -4.31
N ASP A 238 20.39 3.54 -3.65
CA ASP A 238 20.37 4.99 -3.49
C ASP A 238 21.13 5.48 -2.25
N GLY A 239 21.39 4.61 -1.26
CA GLY A 239 22.19 4.96 -0.07
C GLY A 239 22.23 3.89 1.04
N ASN A 240 22.81 4.24 2.20
CA ASN A 240 22.75 3.43 3.46
C ASN A 240 21.44 3.64 4.24
N THR A 241 21.37 2.96 5.38
CA THR A 241 20.46 3.27 6.48
C THR A 241 20.47 4.75 6.90
N GLN A 242 21.60 5.46 6.89
CA GLN A 242 21.63 6.89 7.29
C GLN A 242 21.00 7.78 6.23
N ASP A 243 21.27 7.51 4.96
CA ASP A 243 20.60 8.16 3.83
C ASP A 243 19.09 7.89 3.88
N MET A 244 18.68 6.66 4.20
CA MET A 244 17.27 6.30 4.39
C MET A 244 16.62 7.10 5.52
N ILE A 245 17.24 7.15 6.71
CA ILE A 245 16.70 7.88 7.86
C ILE A 245 16.59 9.37 7.53
N SER A 246 17.59 9.92 6.86
CA SER A 246 17.59 11.32 6.41
C SER A 246 16.46 11.56 5.41
N TYR A 247 16.30 10.68 4.41
CA TYR A 247 15.25 10.75 3.41
C TYR A 247 13.85 10.69 4.03
N ILE A 248 13.62 9.72 4.92
CA ILE A 248 12.35 9.58 5.66
C ILE A 248 12.09 10.81 6.54
N GLY A 249 13.14 11.34 7.18
CA GLY A 249 13.05 12.50 8.05
C GLY A 249 12.79 13.82 7.31
N SER A 250 13.26 13.94 6.06
CA SER A 250 13.11 15.14 5.24
C SER A 250 11.94 15.10 4.24
N SER A 251 11.36 13.92 4.00
CA SER A 251 10.27 13.78 3.03
C SER A 251 8.99 14.44 3.54
N GLU A 252 8.39 15.26 2.68
CA GLU A 252 7.05 15.82 2.85
C GLU A 252 5.97 14.88 2.30
N LYS A 253 6.37 13.86 1.53
CA LYS A 253 5.49 12.84 0.98
C LYS A 253 5.33 11.69 1.97
N ASP A 254 4.15 11.07 1.96
CA ASP A 254 3.91 9.80 2.63
C ASP A 254 4.91 8.75 2.11
N ILE A 255 5.40 7.88 3.00
CA ILE A 255 6.38 6.85 2.64
C ILE A 255 5.84 5.48 3.02
N CYS A 256 5.89 4.56 2.05
CA CYS A 256 5.69 3.14 2.30
C CYS A 256 7.05 2.45 2.38
N LEU A 257 7.46 2.07 3.58
CA LEU A 257 8.72 1.35 3.80
C LEU A 257 8.51 -0.15 3.58
N VAL A 258 9.25 -0.73 2.65
CA VAL A 258 9.18 -2.15 2.26
C VAL A 258 10.47 -2.86 2.61
N ALA A 259 10.35 -3.98 3.33
CA ALA A 259 11.44 -4.91 3.60
C ALA A 259 11.02 -6.34 3.21
N ILE A 260 11.98 -7.18 2.84
CA ILE A 260 11.72 -8.55 2.35
C ILE A 260 11.20 -9.46 3.48
N ASP A 261 11.75 -9.31 4.67
CA ASP A 261 11.41 -10.08 5.86
C ASP A 261 11.55 -9.22 7.11
N PHE A 262 10.94 -9.67 8.21
CA PHE A 262 10.99 -8.95 9.50
C PHE A 262 12.43 -8.70 9.95
N SER A 263 13.28 -9.73 9.84
CA SER A 263 14.70 -9.59 10.12
C SER A 263 15.36 -8.57 9.21
N GLY A 264 15.01 -8.47 7.93
CA GLY A 264 15.59 -7.56 6.96
C GLY A 264 15.40 -6.08 7.29
N LEU A 265 14.40 -5.73 8.10
CA LEU A 265 14.24 -4.38 8.63
C LEU A 265 14.95 -4.23 9.99
N SER A 266 14.41 -4.86 11.04
CA SER A 266 14.96 -4.85 12.39
C SER A 266 14.24 -5.90 13.23
N THR A 267 14.96 -6.60 14.11
CA THR A 267 14.35 -7.44 15.15
C THR A 267 14.13 -6.67 16.46
N ASN A 268 14.54 -5.40 16.52
CA ASN A 268 14.35 -4.55 17.68
C ASN A 268 12.99 -3.84 17.61
N ILE A 269 12.00 -4.38 18.32
CA ILE A 269 10.61 -3.87 18.34
C ILE A 269 10.55 -2.43 18.86
N SER A 270 11.35 -2.11 19.87
CA SER A 270 11.38 -0.76 20.46
C SER A 270 11.84 0.28 19.44
N ASP A 271 12.83 -0.08 18.62
CA ASP A 271 13.38 0.77 17.58
C ASP A 271 12.42 0.94 16.38
N LEU A 272 11.72 -0.13 15.98
CA LEU A 272 10.63 -0.03 15.00
C LEU A 272 9.49 0.87 15.50
N THR A 273 9.17 0.79 16.78
CA THR A 273 8.16 1.65 17.40
C THR A 273 8.63 3.11 17.39
N ALA A 274 9.91 3.37 17.68
CA ALA A 274 10.47 4.71 17.59
C ALA A 274 10.42 5.25 16.16
N LEU A 275 10.85 4.46 15.16
CA LEU A 275 10.81 4.83 13.73
C LEU A 275 9.39 5.21 13.27
N SER A 276 8.38 4.46 13.71
CA SER A 276 6.97 4.77 13.38
C SER A 276 6.45 6.04 14.06
N LYS A 277 6.93 6.37 15.26
CA LYS A 277 6.47 7.54 16.04
C LYS A 277 7.02 8.85 15.50
N THR A 278 8.21 8.85 14.92
CA THR A 278 8.84 10.05 14.34
C THR A 278 7.99 10.68 13.22
N GLN A 279 7.08 9.92 12.59
CA GLN A 279 6.13 10.43 11.61
C GLN A 279 4.86 11.06 12.24
N PHE A 280 4.50 10.71 13.47
CA PHE A 280 3.27 11.20 14.13
C PHE A 280 3.47 12.48 14.95
N GLU A 281 4.71 12.86 15.27
CA GLU A 281 5.01 14.08 16.04
C GLU A 281 5.16 15.34 15.16
N LYS A 282 4.94 15.23 13.84
CA LYS A 282 4.99 16.35 12.89
C LYS A 282 3.62 16.95 12.53
N ASN A 283 2.52 16.46 13.10
CA ASN A 283 1.17 17.02 12.92
C ASN A 283 0.63 17.62 14.21
#